data_AF-A0A1F6SA21-F1
#
_entry.id   AF-A0A1F6SA21-F1
#
_cell.length_a   1.000
_cell.length_b   1.000
_cell.length_c   1.000
_cell.angle_alpha   90.00
_cell.angle_beta   90.00
_cell.angle_gamma   90.00
#
_symmetry.space_group_name_H-M   'P 1'
#
loop_
_entity.id
_entity.type
_entity.pdbx_description
1 polymer ?
#
loop_
_entity_poly.entity_id
_entity_poly.type
_entity_poly.pdbx_seq_one_letter_code
_entity_poly.pdbx_strand_id
1 'polypeptide(L)'
;MNINDFIAAFIVPTGIGASIGGYAGDASPAVNLISKICPVITNPNTVNAAVFSGINKNILYTEGFAINSFFKGEIALRPTNHNKIGIILDKAIPKPVLNVHLNTINAVKTVYGIDILDYIQTKEEVGVNFSISESKISTGTVSNPDTLIDSAQALIDKGAEALAVICYFETPEDLEYSKGNGVDPVGGVEAVISHILTRKFKIPVAHAPAFGENSLKIDTELVDPRVAAEYITPTFLPCILLGLYNAPKLIDIEEASYFDITPTSLKALITPYDCLGSIPVLKAIEKNIPVIAVRDNQTILDITSQALDLEDKVIEVTNYFEAAGYLLALKEGISIKSIIR
;
A
#
# COMPACT_ATOMS: atom_id res chain seq x y z
N MET A 1 -19.18 18.07 12.87
CA MET A 1 -18.46 17.60 11.66
C MET A 1 -18.88 16.17 11.42
N ASN A 2 -19.29 15.87 10.20
CA ASN A 2 -19.47 14.49 9.80
C ASN A 2 -18.09 13.81 9.85
N ILE A 3 -18.01 12.53 10.22
CA ILE A 3 -16.72 11.81 10.29
C ILE A 3 -15.96 11.83 8.95
N ASN A 4 -16.66 12.10 7.85
CA ASN A 4 -16.12 12.18 6.49
C ASN A 4 -15.56 13.57 6.10
N ASP A 5 -15.66 14.58 6.96
CA ASP A 5 -15.27 15.96 6.60
C ASP A 5 -13.77 16.26 6.82
N PHE A 6 -13.08 15.42 7.60
CA PHE A 6 -11.66 15.60 7.91
C PHE A 6 -10.93 14.27 7.75
N ILE A 7 -10.18 14.13 6.66
CA ILE A 7 -9.43 12.92 6.31
C ILE A 7 -7.98 13.31 6.06
N ALA A 8 -7.05 12.44 6.45
CA ALA A 8 -5.65 12.58 6.11
C ALA A 8 -5.22 11.49 5.14
N ALA A 9 -4.17 11.75 4.38
CA ALA A 9 -3.43 10.71 3.68
C ALA A 9 -2.08 10.52 4.38
N PHE A 10 -1.66 9.27 4.54
CA PHE A 10 -0.34 8.92 5.00
C PHE A 10 0.28 8.06 3.91
N ILE A 11 1.35 8.52 3.27
CA ILE A 11 1.91 7.82 2.11
C ILE A 11 3.41 7.65 2.33
N VAL A 12 3.86 6.41 2.28
CA VAL A 12 5.29 6.08 2.17
C VAL A 12 5.46 5.23 0.93
N PRO A 13 5.97 5.79 -0.18
CA PRO A 13 6.15 5.04 -1.41
C PRO A 13 7.02 3.80 -1.20
N THR A 14 6.68 2.69 -1.85
CA THR A 14 7.45 1.45 -1.79
C THR A 14 8.76 1.60 -2.56
N GLY A 15 9.82 0.89 -2.15
CA GLY A 15 11.06 0.78 -2.93
C GLY A 15 11.97 2.02 -2.89
N ILE A 16 11.74 2.94 -1.96
CA ILE A 16 12.55 4.18 -1.80
C ILE A 16 13.47 4.13 -0.57
N GLY A 17 13.55 3.00 0.14
CA GLY A 17 14.41 2.83 1.32
C GLY A 17 14.06 3.77 2.48
N ALA A 18 12.77 4.00 2.72
CA ALA A 18 12.31 4.85 3.83
C ALA A 18 12.73 4.26 5.20
N SER A 19 13.15 5.09 6.15
CA SER A 19 13.54 4.60 7.49
C SER A 19 12.36 4.04 8.29
N ILE A 20 11.15 4.56 8.04
CA ILE A 20 9.86 4.07 8.54
C ILE A 20 8.91 3.91 7.35
N GLY A 21 8.37 2.71 7.16
CA GLY A 21 7.57 2.37 5.97
C GLY A 21 8.44 1.88 4.82
N GLY A 22 9.70 1.56 5.06
CA GLY A 22 10.59 0.93 4.06
C GLY A 22 10.52 -0.60 4.07
N TYR A 23 9.89 -1.18 5.10
CA TYR A 23 9.75 -2.61 5.31
C TYR A 23 8.27 -2.97 5.49
N ALA A 24 7.91 -4.24 5.32
CA ALA A 24 6.50 -4.64 5.34
C ALA A 24 5.81 -4.30 6.68
N GLY A 25 5.05 -3.20 6.69
CA GLY A 25 4.18 -2.79 7.78
C GLY A 25 4.88 -2.18 9.00
N ASP A 26 6.16 -1.82 8.90
CA ASP A 26 6.90 -1.13 9.97
C ASP A 26 6.36 0.30 10.23
N ALA A 27 5.68 0.92 9.26
CA ALA A 27 4.93 2.16 9.44
C ALA A 27 3.57 1.97 10.14
N SER A 28 3.11 0.73 10.37
CA SER A 28 1.79 0.46 10.95
C SER A 28 1.55 1.23 12.26
N PRO A 29 2.50 1.31 13.22
CA PRO A 29 2.28 2.08 14.45
C PRO A 29 2.05 3.58 14.19
N ALA A 30 2.80 4.17 13.25
CA ALA A 30 2.65 5.58 12.89
C ALA A 30 1.28 5.83 12.22
N VAL A 31 0.90 4.99 11.24
CA VAL A 31 -0.43 5.08 10.61
C VAL A 31 -1.54 4.89 11.65
N ASN A 32 -1.37 3.95 12.58
CA ASN A 32 -2.34 3.70 13.64
C ASN A 32 -2.49 4.90 14.58
N LEU A 33 -1.39 5.57 14.96
CA LEU A 33 -1.42 6.80 15.75
C LEU A 33 -2.25 7.88 15.03
N ILE A 34 -1.94 8.15 13.76
CA ILE A 34 -2.66 9.15 12.95
C ILE A 34 -4.14 8.78 12.79
N SER A 35 -4.44 7.48 12.59
CA SER A 35 -5.81 6.98 12.46
C SER A 35 -6.69 7.16 13.70
N LYS A 36 -6.10 7.48 14.86
CA LYS A 36 -6.87 7.85 16.08
C LYS A 36 -7.38 9.28 16.03
N ILE A 37 -6.80 10.13 15.18
CA ILE A 37 -7.23 11.53 15.00
C ILE A 37 -8.35 11.58 13.96
N CYS A 38 -8.18 10.94 12.81
CA CYS A 38 -9.17 10.92 11.73
C CYS A 38 -9.01 9.67 10.86
N PRO A 39 -9.95 9.39 9.93
CA PRO A 39 -9.72 8.39 8.90
C PRO A 39 -8.47 8.71 8.07
N VAL A 40 -7.74 7.67 7.64
CA VAL A 40 -6.46 7.78 6.93
C VAL A 40 -6.47 6.97 5.65
N ILE A 41 -6.21 7.62 4.51
CA ILE A 41 -5.89 6.96 3.25
C ILE A 41 -4.43 6.56 3.28
N THR A 42 -4.11 5.30 3.01
CA THR A 42 -2.72 4.80 3.05
C THR A 42 -2.44 3.76 1.98
N ASN A 43 -1.18 3.65 1.56
CA ASN A 43 -0.73 2.66 0.60
C ASN A 43 -0.36 1.32 1.27
N PRO A 44 -0.42 0.18 0.55
CA PRO A 44 -0.26 -1.14 1.13
C PRO A 44 0.99 -1.33 1.98
N ASN A 45 2.16 -0.88 1.49
CA ASN A 45 3.45 -1.04 2.17
C ASN A 45 3.48 -0.52 3.62
N THR A 46 2.68 0.52 3.91
CA THR A 46 2.65 1.11 5.25
C THR A 46 1.96 0.23 6.31
N VAL A 47 1.10 -0.70 5.90
CA VAL A 47 0.21 -1.45 6.80
C VAL A 47 0.16 -2.97 6.54
N ASN A 48 0.66 -3.41 5.39
CA ASN A 48 0.82 -4.82 5.06
C ASN A 48 2.07 -5.36 5.75
N ALA A 49 1.91 -6.32 6.67
CA ALA A 49 3.00 -6.92 7.43
C ALA A 49 3.04 -8.44 7.23
N ALA A 50 3.00 -8.87 5.96
CA ALA A 50 3.01 -10.28 5.55
C ALA A 50 1.90 -11.14 6.20
N VAL A 51 2.19 -11.82 7.32
CA VAL A 51 1.19 -12.60 8.09
C VAL A 51 0.33 -11.72 9.03
N PHE A 52 0.83 -10.53 9.39
CA PHE A 52 0.14 -9.56 10.24
C PHE A 52 -0.48 -8.43 9.41
N SER A 53 -1.37 -7.65 10.03
CA SER A 53 -1.92 -6.45 9.40
C SER A 53 -1.98 -5.30 10.40
N GLY A 54 -1.51 -4.13 9.98
CA GLY A 54 -1.66 -2.88 10.71
C GLY A 54 -3.01 -2.18 10.50
N ILE A 55 -3.89 -2.76 9.68
CA ILE A 55 -5.13 -2.14 9.25
C ILE A 55 -6.16 -2.13 10.39
N ASN A 56 -6.88 -1.02 10.51
CA ASN A 56 -7.99 -0.86 11.44
C ASN A 56 -9.17 -0.16 10.73
N LYS A 57 -10.31 -0.04 11.42
CA LYS A 57 -11.55 0.52 10.87
C LYS A 57 -11.49 1.97 10.33
N ASN A 58 -10.47 2.74 10.70
CA ASN A 58 -10.25 4.12 10.26
C ASN A 58 -9.22 4.21 9.12
N ILE A 59 -8.72 3.09 8.61
CA ILE A 59 -7.72 3.06 7.53
C ILE A 59 -8.41 2.67 6.22
N LEU A 60 -8.18 3.49 5.19
CA LEU A 60 -8.63 3.29 3.83
C LEU A 60 -7.43 2.81 3.01
N TYR A 61 -7.40 1.50 2.81
CA TYR A 61 -6.33 0.76 2.15
C TYR A 61 -6.47 0.82 0.63
N THR A 62 -5.56 1.48 -0.09
CA THR A 62 -5.64 1.53 -1.56
C THR A 62 -4.26 1.67 -2.21
N GLU A 63 -4.07 1.04 -3.37
CA GLU A 63 -2.77 0.97 -4.04
C GLU A 63 -2.39 2.28 -4.77
N GLY A 64 -1.13 2.37 -5.22
CA GLY A 64 -0.54 3.61 -5.71
C GLY A 64 -1.25 4.26 -6.89
N PHE A 65 -1.78 3.50 -7.84
CA PHE A 65 -2.51 4.04 -8.98
C PHE A 65 -3.82 4.69 -8.54
N ALA A 66 -4.59 4.02 -7.68
CA ALA A 66 -5.81 4.58 -7.09
C ALA A 66 -5.53 5.83 -6.26
N ILE A 67 -4.47 5.83 -5.44
CA ILE A 67 -4.02 7.03 -4.72
C ILE A 67 -3.74 8.17 -5.70
N ASN A 68 -2.94 7.93 -6.75
CA ASN A 68 -2.62 8.96 -7.74
C ASN A 68 -3.89 9.50 -8.43
N SER A 69 -4.81 8.63 -8.79
CA SER A 69 -6.08 8.98 -9.45
C SER A 69 -6.98 9.80 -8.51
N PHE A 70 -7.02 9.44 -7.22
CA PHE A 70 -7.73 10.20 -6.19
C PHE A 70 -7.14 11.61 -6.07
N PHE A 71 -5.83 11.76 -5.90
CA PHE A 71 -5.20 13.08 -5.78
C PHE A 71 -5.36 13.95 -7.03
N LYS A 72 -5.43 13.35 -8.23
CA LYS A 72 -5.78 14.05 -9.47
C LYS A 72 -7.24 14.49 -9.53
N GLY A 73 -8.12 13.88 -8.72
CA GLY A 73 -9.56 14.11 -8.72
C GLY A 73 -10.31 13.34 -9.80
N GLU A 74 -9.75 12.22 -10.24
CA GLU A 74 -10.36 11.32 -11.22
C GLU A 74 -11.34 10.34 -10.55
N ILE A 75 -11.07 9.97 -9.29
CA ILE A 75 -11.90 9.04 -8.52
C ILE A 75 -12.22 9.56 -7.11
N ALA A 76 -13.30 9.04 -6.53
CA ALA A 76 -13.65 9.09 -5.12
C ALA A 76 -13.47 7.70 -4.48
N LEU A 77 -13.35 7.66 -3.16
CA LEU A 77 -13.23 6.44 -2.36
C LEU A 77 -14.52 6.23 -1.57
N ARG A 78 -15.18 5.08 -1.77
CA ARG A 78 -16.36 4.69 -0.99
C ARG A 78 -15.95 3.70 0.08
N PRO A 79 -15.95 4.09 1.38
CA PRO A 79 -15.66 3.14 2.46
C PRO A 79 -16.59 1.94 2.40
N THR A 80 -16.01 0.75 2.58
CA THR A 80 -16.71 -0.54 2.67
C THR A 80 -15.93 -1.43 3.61
N ASN A 81 -16.59 -2.45 4.15
CA ASN A 81 -16.03 -3.33 5.17
C ASN A 81 -16.24 -4.83 4.86
N HIS A 82 -16.67 -5.18 3.65
CA HIS A 82 -17.04 -6.55 3.30
C HIS A 82 -16.88 -6.85 1.79
N ASN A 83 -15.76 -6.49 1.16
CA ASN A 83 -15.57 -6.80 -0.26
C ASN A 83 -15.53 -8.30 -0.52
N LYS A 84 -16.15 -8.73 -1.63
CA LYS A 84 -15.96 -10.06 -2.20
C LYS A 84 -14.62 -10.13 -2.92
N ILE A 85 -13.69 -10.92 -2.40
CA ILE A 85 -12.33 -11.01 -2.93
C ILE A 85 -12.24 -12.14 -3.96
N GLY A 86 -11.86 -11.81 -5.19
CA GLY A 86 -11.39 -12.76 -6.19
C GLY A 86 -9.88 -12.93 -6.09
N ILE A 87 -9.37 -14.15 -6.27
CA ILE A 87 -7.94 -14.43 -6.15
C ILE A 87 -7.37 -14.97 -7.46
N ILE A 88 -6.30 -14.34 -7.96
CA ILE A 88 -5.56 -14.78 -9.15
C ILE A 88 -4.26 -15.44 -8.69
N LEU A 89 -4.03 -16.67 -9.11
CA LEU A 89 -2.81 -17.45 -8.82
C LEU A 89 -2.06 -17.68 -10.13
N ASP A 90 -0.80 -17.30 -10.20
CA ASP A 90 0.01 -17.52 -11.39
C ASP A 90 0.22 -19.02 -11.68
N LYS A 91 0.22 -19.36 -12.97
CA LYS A 91 0.50 -20.69 -13.49
C LYS A 91 1.89 -21.19 -13.10
N ALA A 92 2.86 -20.28 -13.01
CA ALA A 92 4.25 -20.58 -12.70
C ALA A 92 4.46 -21.04 -11.24
N ILE A 93 3.50 -20.84 -10.34
CA ILE A 93 3.65 -21.21 -8.92
C ILE A 93 3.79 -22.74 -8.79
N PRO A 94 4.90 -23.26 -8.22
CA PRO A 94 5.09 -24.69 -8.02
C PRO A 94 4.00 -25.30 -7.14
N LYS A 95 3.63 -26.56 -7.41
CA LYS A 95 2.49 -27.21 -6.74
C LYS A 95 2.58 -27.20 -5.20
N PRO A 96 3.72 -27.46 -4.56
CA PRO A 96 3.84 -27.36 -3.11
C PRO A 96 3.58 -25.95 -2.59
N VAL A 97 4.15 -24.92 -3.25
CA VAL A 97 3.95 -23.51 -2.91
C VAL A 97 2.48 -23.12 -3.08
N LEU A 98 1.87 -23.48 -4.20
CA LEU A 98 0.45 -23.27 -4.47
C LEU A 98 -0.44 -23.85 -3.36
N ASN A 99 -0.15 -25.07 -2.89
CA ASN A 99 -0.91 -25.69 -1.81
C ASN A 99 -0.81 -24.89 -0.50
N VAL A 100 0.35 -24.29 -0.20
CA VAL A 100 0.52 -23.43 0.97
C VAL A 100 -0.29 -22.14 0.83
N HIS A 101 -0.30 -21.48 -0.33
CA HIS A 101 -1.19 -20.33 -0.58
C HIS A 101 -2.67 -20.70 -0.43
N LEU A 102 -3.11 -21.84 -0.99
CA LEU A 102 -4.49 -22.32 -0.83
C LEU A 102 -4.86 -22.60 0.64
N ASN A 103 -3.94 -23.19 1.40
CA ASN A 103 -4.12 -23.38 2.84
C ASN A 103 -4.19 -22.04 3.59
N THR A 104 -3.37 -21.06 3.21
CA THR A 104 -3.45 -19.70 3.77
C THR A 104 -4.80 -19.05 3.47
N ILE A 105 -5.31 -19.15 2.24
CA ILE A 105 -6.65 -18.65 1.85
C ILE A 105 -7.73 -19.30 2.73
N ASN A 106 -7.69 -20.62 2.87
CA ASN A 106 -8.64 -21.37 3.72
C ASN A 106 -8.53 -20.96 5.20
N ALA A 107 -7.32 -20.76 5.71
CA ALA A 107 -7.08 -20.32 7.08
C ALA A 107 -7.64 -18.93 7.33
N VAL A 108 -7.35 -17.96 6.45
CA VAL A 108 -7.87 -16.58 6.59
C VAL A 108 -9.40 -16.57 6.51
N LYS A 109 -9.98 -17.30 5.55
CA LYS A 109 -11.45 -17.47 5.45
C LYS A 109 -12.06 -18.06 6.72
N THR A 110 -11.44 -19.09 7.28
CA THR A 110 -11.96 -19.79 8.48
C THR A 110 -11.82 -18.98 9.75
N VAL A 111 -10.68 -18.30 9.94
CA VAL A 111 -10.37 -17.57 11.18
C VAL A 111 -11.06 -16.20 11.22
N TYR A 112 -11.07 -15.48 10.10
CA TYR A 112 -11.58 -14.10 10.05
C TYR A 112 -12.98 -13.99 9.43
N GLY A 113 -13.49 -15.04 8.80
CA GLY A 113 -14.81 -15.03 8.19
C GLY A 113 -14.94 -14.07 7.00
N ILE A 114 -13.84 -13.78 6.30
CA ILE A 114 -13.86 -12.90 5.12
C ILE A 114 -14.45 -13.59 3.88
N ASP A 115 -15.07 -12.79 3.01
CA ASP A 115 -15.73 -13.29 1.79
C ASP A 115 -14.72 -13.47 0.65
N ILE A 116 -14.16 -14.68 0.55
CA ILE A 116 -13.41 -15.13 -0.63
C ILE A 116 -14.39 -15.77 -1.61
N LEU A 117 -14.61 -15.08 -2.73
CA LEU A 117 -15.57 -15.46 -3.77
C LEU A 117 -15.12 -16.73 -4.50
N ASP A 118 -13.94 -16.68 -5.11
CA ASP A 118 -13.35 -17.76 -5.88
C ASP A 118 -11.85 -17.48 -6.11
N TYR A 119 -11.11 -18.50 -6.55
CA TYR A 119 -9.76 -18.33 -7.07
C TYR A 119 -9.64 -18.90 -8.49
N ILE A 120 -8.82 -18.26 -9.32
CA ILE A 120 -8.50 -18.72 -10.67
C ILE A 120 -6.98 -18.82 -10.80
N GLN A 121 -6.51 -19.96 -11.30
CA GLN A 121 -5.13 -20.06 -11.78
C GLN A 121 -5.05 -19.52 -13.21
N THR A 122 -4.06 -18.69 -13.51
CA THR A 122 -3.86 -18.13 -14.85
C THR A 122 -3.64 -19.25 -15.89
N LYS A 123 -4.01 -19.01 -17.15
CA LYS A 123 -3.86 -20.01 -18.22
C LYS A 123 -2.39 -20.23 -18.57
N GLU A 124 -1.69 -19.12 -18.75
CA GLU A 124 -0.27 -19.03 -19.03
C GLU A 124 0.47 -18.37 -17.84
N GLU A 125 1.78 -18.56 -17.80
CA GLU A 125 2.67 -17.89 -16.84
C GLU A 125 2.63 -16.38 -17.04
N VAL A 126 2.64 -15.63 -15.93
CA VAL A 126 2.62 -14.16 -15.94
C VAL A 126 3.97 -13.59 -16.40
N GLY A 127 5.07 -14.26 -16.05
CA GLY A 127 6.43 -13.87 -16.42
C GLY A 127 6.87 -12.56 -15.77
N VAL A 128 7.04 -12.59 -14.44
CA VAL A 128 7.48 -11.45 -13.64
C VAL A 128 9.01 -11.36 -13.63
N ASN A 129 9.55 -10.19 -13.96
CA ASN A 129 10.98 -9.90 -13.85
C ASN A 129 11.17 -8.64 -13.00
N PHE A 130 12.20 -8.61 -12.15
CA PHE A 130 12.52 -7.45 -11.32
C PHE A 130 14.02 -7.21 -11.24
N SER A 131 14.38 -5.96 -10.97
CA SER A 131 15.77 -5.54 -10.78
C SER A 131 15.84 -4.28 -9.92
N ILE A 132 16.96 -4.11 -9.24
CA ILE A 132 17.31 -2.87 -8.55
C ILE A 132 18.14 -2.02 -9.51
N SER A 133 17.69 -0.79 -9.77
CA SER A 133 18.38 0.17 -10.64
C SER A 133 19.70 0.67 -10.03
N GLU A 134 20.55 1.33 -10.83
CA GLU A 134 21.79 1.96 -10.35
C GLU A 134 21.53 2.98 -9.23
N SER A 135 20.35 3.60 -9.20
CA SER A 135 19.89 4.51 -8.13
C SER A 135 19.33 3.79 -6.90
N LYS A 136 19.51 2.47 -6.79
CA LYS A 136 19.00 1.60 -5.71
C LYS A 136 17.46 1.56 -5.56
N ILE A 137 16.73 1.90 -6.62
CA ILE A 137 15.27 1.82 -6.64
C ILE A 137 14.85 0.48 -7.25
N SER A 138 13.90 -0.22 -6.63
CA SER A 138 13.30 -1.46 -7.16
C SER A 138 12.38 -1.16 -8.37
N THR A 139 12.53 -1.94 -9.43
CA THR A 139 11.75 -1.85 -10.67
C THR A 139 11.45 -3.24 -11.24
N GLY A 140 10.50 -3.36 -12.17
CA GLY A 140 10.32 -4.60 -12.90
C GLY A 140 9.26 -4.56 -13.99
N THR A 141 9.05 -5.71 -14.62
CA THR A 141 8.19 -5.88 -15.80
C THR A 141 7.36 -7.16 -15.70
N VAL A 142 6.21 -7.14 -16.40
CA VAL A 142 5.30 -8.28 -16.55
C VAL A 142 5.26 -8.65 -18.02
N SER A 143 5.63 -9.89 -18.34
CA SER A 143 5.78 -10.35 -19.74
C SER A 143 4.45 -10.65 -20.40
N ASN A 144 3.49 -11.20 -19.64
CA ASN A 144 2.18 -11.59 -20.14
C ASN A 144 1.06 -10.96 -19.29
N PRO A 145 0.79 -9.65 -19.41
CA PRO A 145 -0.25 -8.98 -18.64
C PRO A 145 -1.67 -9.44 -19.03
N ASP A 146 -1.87 -9.97 -20.24
CA ASP A 146 -3.18 -10.40 -20.72
C ASP A 146 -3.73 -11.58 -19.93
N THR A 147 -2.89 -12.53 -19.51
CA THR A 147 -3.31 -13.67 -18.67
C THR A 147 -3.88 -13.22 -17.31
N LEU A 148 -3.35 -12.14 -16.74
CA LEU A 148 -3.85 -11.51 -15.52
C LEU A 148 -5.19 -10.82 -15.77
N ILE A 149 -5.26 -10.05 -16.86
CA ILE A 149 -6.47 -9.31 -17.26
C ILE A 149 -7.65 -10.26 -17.50
N ASP A 150 -7.42 -11.36 -18.23
CA ASP A 150 -8.45 -12.36 -18.51
C ASP A 150 -8.95 -13.03 -17.22
N SER A 151 -8.04 -13.36 -16.31
CA SER A 151 -8.37 -13.98 -15.02
C SER A 151 -9.13 -13.01 -14.11
N ALA A 152 -8.74 -11.74 -14.11
CA ALA A 152 -9.43 -10.67 -13.39
C ALA A 152 -10.85 -10.46 -13.92
N GLN A 153 -11.03 -10.34 -15.24
CA GLN A 153 -12.35 -10.20 -15.86
C GLN A 153 -13.27 -11.36 -15.47
N ALA A 154 -12.76 -12.61 -15.53
CA ALA A 154 -13.56 -13.78 -15.16
C ALA A 154 -13.99 -13.79 -13.69
N LEU A 155 -13.18 -13.26 -12.76
CA LEU A 155 -13.55 -13.11 -11.35
C LEU A 155 -14.54 -11.95 -11.15
N ILE A 156 -14.34 -10.83 -11.86
CA ILE A 156 -15.25 -9.68 -11.83
C ILE A 156 -16.63 -10.05 -12.36
N ASP A 157 -16.70 -10.84 -13.44
CA ASP A 157 -17.96 -11.36 -14.00
C ASP A 157 -18.70 -12.27 -13.01
N LYS A 158 -17.97 -12.91 -12.08
CA LYS A 158 -18.54 -13.69 -10.96
C LYS A 158 -18.95 -12.81 -9.76
N GLY A 159 -18.66 -11.51 -9.79
CA GLY A 159 -19.01 -10.54 -8.76
C GLY A 159 -17.88 -10.21 -7.78
N ALA A 160 -16.61 -10.39 -8.17
CA ALA A 160 -15.49 -9.91 -7.36
C ALA A 160 -15.50 -8.37 -7.28
N GLU A 161 -15.33 -7.84 -6.06
CA GLU A 161 -15.29 -6.41 -5.77
C GLU A 161 -13.87 -5.92 -5.46
N ALA A 162 -12.95 -6.85 -5.21
CA ALA A 162 -11.52 -6.63 -5.01
C ALA A 162 -10.73 -7.84 -5.51
N LEU A 163 -9.47 -7.65 -5.89
CA LEU A 163 -8.61 -8.72 -6.41
C LEU A 163 -7.32 -8.85 -5.61
N ALA A 164 -7.03 -10.08 -5.16
CA ALA A 164 -5.71 -10.47 -4.69
C ALA A 164 -4.97 -11.17 -5.82
N VAL A 165 -3.74 -10.75 -6.10
CA VAL A 165 -2.91 -11.32 -7.18
C VAL A 165 -1.67 -11.92 -6.57
N ILE A 166 -1.42 -13.19 -6.86
CA ILE A 166 -0.23 -13.90 -6.42
C ILE A 166 0.52 -14.34 -7.66
N CYS A 167 1.67 -13.72 -7.91
CA CYS A 167 2.56 -14.10 -9.00
C CYS A 167 3.77 -14.88 -8.48
N TYR A 168 4.37 -15.70 -9.34
CA TYR A 168 5.62 -16.36 -9.01
C TYR A 168 6.81 -15.40 -9.18
N PHE A 169 7.74 -15.44 -8.24
CA PHE A 169 8.97 -14.67 -8.25
C PHE A 169 10.15 -15.61 -8.04
N GLU A 170 11.23 -15.37 -8.78
CA GLU A 170 12.53 -15.92 -8.40
C GLU A 170 12.91 -15.36 -7.03
N THR A 171 13.43 -16.22 -6.14
CA THR A 171 13.81 -15.81 -4.79
C THR A 171 14.99 -14.84 -4.86
N PRO A 172 14.85 -13.60 -4.37
CA PRO A 172 15.95 -12.65 -4.39
C PRO A 172 17.06 -13.06 -3.41
N GLU A 173 18.32 -12.96 -3.84
CA GLU A 173 19.48 -13.12 -2.98
C GLU A 173 19.89 -11.75 -2.39
N ASP A 174 19.07 -11.16 -1.52
CA ASP A 174 19.38 -9.86 -0.88
C ASP A 174 19.65 -10.00 0.62
N LEU A 175 20.94 -10.05 0.96
CA LEU A 175 21.43 -10.10 2.34
C LEU A 175 21.43 -8.74 3.04
N GLU A 176 21.28 -7.63 2.31
CA GLU A 176 21.27 -6.29 2.92
C GLU A 176 19.85 -5.88 3.33
N TYR A 177 18.83 -6.27 2.56
CA TYR A 177 17.43 -6.09 2.96
C TYR A 177 17.13 -6.84 4.26
N SER A 178 17.59 -8.09 4.40
CA SER A 178 17.38 -8.90 5.62
C SER A 178 18.02 -8.29 6.88
N LYS A 179 19.07 -7.47 6.71
CA LYS A 179 19.75 -6.72 7.77
C LYS A 179 19.17 -5.33 8.00
N GLY A 180 18.13 -4.95 7.27
CA GLY A 180 17.51 -3.63 7.40
C GLY A 180 18.33 -2.48 6.82
N ASN A 181 19.19 -2.77 5.82
CA ASN A 181 20.00 -1.78 5.09
C ASN A 181 19.69 -1.72 3.58
N GLY A 182 18.82 -2.61 3.11
CA GLY A 182 18.47 -2.74 1.69
C GLY A 182 17.13 -2.08 1.35
N VAL A 183 16.79 -2.17 0.07
CA VAL A 183 15.48 -1.78 -0.47
C VAL A 183 14.75 -3.06 -0.84
N ASP A 184 13.43 -3.11 -0.60
CA ASP A 184 12.61 -4.23 -1.03
C ASP A 184 12.82 -4.51 -2.53
N PRO A 185 13.37 -5.67 -2.92
CA PRO A 185 13.73 -5.96 -4.30
C PRO A 185 12.51 -6.15 -5.19
N VAL A 186 11.36 -6.56 -4.66
CA VAL A 186 10.17 -6.92 -5.46
C VAL A 186 9.09 -5.83 -5.47
N GLY A 187 9.06 -4.94 -4.48
CA GLY A 187 7.99 -3.95 -4.32
C GLY A 187 7.69 -3.09 -5.56
N GLY A 188 8.70 -2.81 -6.40
CA GLY A 188 8.52 -2.08 -7.66
C GLY A 188 7.64 -2.81 -8.68
N VAL A 189 7.83 -4.12 -8.87
CA VAL A 189 7.05 -4.90 -9.84
C VAL A 189 5.67 -5.28 -9.30
N GLU A 190 5.53 -5.45 -7.98
CA GLU A 190 4.23 -5.64 -7.34
C GLU A 190 3.28 -4.45 -7.58
N ALA A 191 3.85 -3.23 -7.55
CA ALA A 191 3.13 -2.03 -7.95
C ALA A 191 2.67 -2.13 -9.41
N VAL A 192 3.56 -2.50 -10.35
CA VAL A 192 3.18 -2.66 -11.77
C VAL A 192 2.00 -3.62 -11.96
N ILE A 193 2.01 -4.77 -11.29
CA ILE A 193 0.95 -5.79 -11.39
C ILE A 193 -0.41 -5.22 -10.95
N SER A 194 -0.45 -4.62 -9.76
CA SER A 194 -1.68 -4.01 -9.23
C SER A 194 -2.16 -2.83 -10.08
N HIS A 195 -1.25 -2.00 -10.58
CA HIS A 195 -1.57 -0.83 -11.41
C HIS A 195 -2.27 -1.23 -12.72
N ILE A 196 -1.81 -2.30 -13.40
CA ILE A 196 -2.43 -2.79 -14.66
C ILE A 196 -3.91 -3.09 -14.44
N LEU A 197 -4.22 -3.81 -13.37
CA LEU A 197 -5.57 -4.28 -13.08
C LEU A 197 -6.46 -3.18 -12.51
N THR A 198 -5.98 -2.39 -11.54
CA THR A 198 -6.76 -1.27 -11.00
C THR A 198 -7.08 -0.25 -12.09
N ARG A 199 -6.13 0.08 -12.96
CA ARG A 199 -6.36 1.01 -14.08
C ARG A 199 -7.43 0.52 -15.04
N LYS A 200 -7.45 -0.79 -15.32
CA LYS A 200 -8.40 -1.37 -16.27
C LYS A 200 -9.79 -1.55 -15.69
N PHE A 201 -9.88 -2.05 -14.46
CA PHE A 201 -11.14 -2.50 -13.86
C PHE A 201 -11.72 -1.57 -12.80
N LYS A 202 -10.93 -0.59 -12.33
CA LYS A 202 -11.32 0.37 -11.28
C LYS A 202 -11.86 -0.31 -10.02
N ILE A 203 -11.24 -1.41 -9.61
CA ILE A 203 -11.50 -2.06 -8.33
C ILE A 203 -10.21 -2.17 -7.53
N PRO A 204 -10.26 -2.28 -6.19
CA PRO A 204 -9.07 -2.46 -5.37
C PRO A 204 -8.31 -3.73 -5.74
N VAL A 205 -6.99 -3.60 -5.90
CA VAL A 205 -6.09 -4.71 -6.17
C VAL A 205 -4.91 -4.66 -5.21
N ALA A 206 -4.53 -5.82 -4.68
CA ALA A 206 -3.30 -5.99 -3.92
C ALA A 206 -2.56 -7.24 -4.39
N HIS A 207 -1.26 -7.25 -4.13
CA HIS A 207 -0.38 -8.30 -4.60
C HIS A 207 0.39 -8.94 -3.42
N ALA A 208 0.71 -10.22 -3.56
CA ALA A 208 1.67 -10.91 -2.69
C ALA A 208 2.58 -11.81 -3.54
N PRO A 209 3.88 -11.92 -3.24
CA PRO A 209 4.77 -12.78 -3.99
C PRO A 209 4.58 -14.25 -3.58
N ALA A 210 4.75 -15.15 -4.54
CA ALA A 210 5.00 -16.57 -4.31
C ALA A 210 6.44 -16.89 -4.71
N PHE A 211 7.27 -17.26 -3.73
CA PHE A 211 8.66 -17.65 -3.96
C PHE A 211 8.80 -19.17 -4.17
N GLY A 212 10.01 -19.61 -4.52
CA GLY A 212 10.31 -21.03 -4.73
C GLY A 212 10.10 -21.91 -3.50
N GLU A 213 10.11 -23.24 -3.69
CA GLU A 213 9.86 -24.22 -2.61
C GLU A 213 10.81 -24.09 -1.41
N ASN A 214 12.02 -23.57 -1.62
CA ASN A 214 12.98 -23.32 -0.54
C ASN A 214 12.44 -22.30 0.48
N SER A 215 11.64 -21.33 0.05
CA SER A 215 11.01 -20.32 0.91
C SER A 215 9.86 -20.87 1.74
N LEU A 216 9.46 -22.14 1.57
CA LEU A 216 8.51 -22.80 2.46
C LEU A 216 9.12 -23.15 3.82
N LYS A 217 10.44 -23.18 3.92
CA LYS A 217 11.17 -23.38 5.18
C LYS A 217 11.46 -22.01 5.78
N ILE A 218 10.93 -21.78 6.97
CA ILE A 218 11.23 -20.57 7.75
C ILE A 218 12.68 -20.66 8.22
N ASP A 219 13.47 -19.62 7.94
CA ASP A 219 14.84 -19.49 8.42
C ASP A 219 14.86 -19.32 9.95
N THR A 220 15.86 -19.89 10.59
CA THR A 220 16.09 -19.78 12.04
C THR A 220 17.05 -18.66 12.41
N GLU A 221 17.75 -18.09 11.43
CA GLU A 221 18.63 -16.94 11.65
C GLU A 221 17.83 -15.69 12.03
N LEU A 222 18.41 -14.88 12.92
CA LEU A 222 17.79 -13.62 13.33
C LEU A 222 17.99 -12.56 12.25
N VAL A 223 16.90 -11.94 11.85
CA VAL A 223 16.86 -10.81 10.91
C VAL A 223 16.57 -9.50 11.65
N ASP A 224 16.69 -8.36 10.96
CA ASP A 224 16.28 -7.07 11.53
C ASP A 224 14.79 -7.12 11.97
N PRO A 225 14.43 -6.61 13.15
CA PRO A 225 13.04 -6.63 13.63
C PRO A 225 12.02 -6.04 12.65
N ARG A 226 12.42 -5.10 11.79
CA ARG A 226 11.54 -4.46 10.80
C ARG A 226 11.13 -5.39 9.66
N VAL A 227 11.99 -6.35 9.30
CA VAL A 227 11.68 -7.37 8.27
C VAL A 227 11.13 -8.67 8.86
N ALA A 228 11.20 -8.86 10.18
CA ALA A 228 10.88 -10.14 10.82
C ALA A 228 9.50 -10.71 10.44
N ALA A 229 8.50 -9.86 10.18
CA ALA A 229 7.17 -10.30 9.74
C ALA A 229 7.20 -11.07 8.42
N GLU A 230 8.09 -10.69 7.50
CA GLU A 230 8.28 -11.31 6.18
C GLU A 230 8.94 -12.68 6.29
N TYR A 231 9.90 -12.83 7.20
CA TYR A 231 10.71 -14.05 7.34
C TYR A 231 10.02 -15.18 8.10
N ILE A 232 8.93 -14.91 8.82
CA ILE A 232 8.17 -15.93 9.57
C ILE A 232 6.98 -16.53 8.80
N THR A 233 6.82 -16.18 7.51
CA THR A 233 5.69 -16.67 6.70
C THR A 233 6.09 -16.97 5.25
N PRO A 234 5.57 -18.04 4.66
CA PRO A 234 5.91 -18.39 3.28
C PRO A 234 5.05 -17.72 2.20
N THR A 235 4.01 -16.92 2.56
CA THR A 235 3.00 -16.50 1.55
C THR A 235 2.71 -15.01 1.46
N PHE A 236 3.01 -14.21 2.49
CA PHE A 236 2.71 -12.76 2.54
C PHE A 236 1.22 -12.38 2.37
N LEU A 237 0.35 -13.39 2.19
CA LEU A 237 -1.02 -13.28 1.73
C LEU A 237 -2.05 -12.82 2.79
N PRO A 238 -1.92 -13.14 4.09
CA PRO A 238 -2.94 -12.75 5.07
C PRO A 238 -3.17 -11.25 5.13
N CYS A 239 -2.12 -10.45 5.12
CA CYS A 239 -2.23 -9.00 5.23
C CYS A 239 -3.03 -8.38 4.07
N ILE A 240 -2.80 -8.85 2.84
CA ILE A 240 -3.47 -8.32 1.65
C ILE A 240 -4.93 -8.74 1.61
N LEU A 241 -5.28 -9.95 2.05
CA LEU A 241 -6.68 -10.39 2.10
C LEU A 241 -7.47 -9.58 3.13
N LEU A 242 -6.89 -9.34 4.31
CA LEU A 242 -7.51 -8.49 5.34
C LEU A 242 -7.63 -7.03 4.90
N GLY A 243 -6.65 -6.53 4.14
CA GLY A 243 -6.69 -5.18 3.57
C GLY A 243 -7.75 -5.04 2.48
N LEU A 244 -7.76 -5.94 1.50
CA LEU A 244 -8.73 -5.94 0.40
C LEU A 244 -10.16 -6.11 0.88
N TYR A 245 -10.39 -6.86 1.94
CA TYR A 245 -11.72 -7.01 2.54
C TYR A 245 -12.32 -5.68 2.99
N ASN A 246 -11.46 -4.76 3.45
CA ASN A 246 -11.83 -3.42 3.94
C ASN A 246 -11.46 -2.29 2.97
N ALA A 247 -10.90 -2.59 1.79
CA ALA A 247 -10.47 -1.59 0.83
C ALA A 247 -11.68 -0.77 0.33
N PRO A 248 -11.60 0.56 0.25
CA PRO A 248 -12.70 1.35 -0.30
C PRO A 248 -12.95 0.98 -1.76
N LYS A 249 -14.21 1.02 -2.19
CA LYS A 249 -14.53 0.93 -3.63
C LYS A 249 -14.03 2.19 -4.33
N LEU A 250 -13.52 2.02 -5.55
CA LEU A 250 -13.08 3.13 -6.38
C LEU A 250 -14.26 3.56 -7.23
N ILE A 251 -14.68 4.82 -7.08
CA ILE A 251 -15.85 5.38 -7.77
C ILE A 251 -15.36 6.47 -8.70
N ASP A 252 -15.82 6.50 -9.94
CA ASP A 252 -15.54 7.62 -10.84
C ASP A 252 -16.06 8.92 -10.21
N ILE A 253 -15.30 10.01 -10.30
CA ILE A 253 -15.64 11.24 -9.57
C ILE A 253 -17.03 11.80 -9.95
N GLU A 254 -17.48 11.55 -11.18
CA GLU A 254 -18.79 11.93 -11.70
C GLU A 254 -19.95 11.13 -11.07
N GLU A 255 -19.67 9.93 -10.57
CA GLU A 255 -20.63 9.03 -9.90
C GLU A 255 -20.56 9.14 -8.36
N ALA A 256 -19.68 10.01 -7.86
CA ALA A 256 -19.47 10.18 -6.43
C ALA A 256 -20.75 10.72 -5.75
N SER A 257 -21.12 10.08 -4.65
CA SER A 257 -22.21 10.47 -3.77
C SER A 257 -21.71 11.29 -2.58
N TYR A 258 -22.62 11.97 -1.87
CA TYR A 258 -22.26 12.85 -0.75
C TYR A 258 -21.51 12.18 0.42
N PHE A 259 -21.60 10.86 0.54
CA PHE A 259 -20.93 10.06 1.57
C PHE A 259 -19.60 9.49 1.10
N ASP A 260 -19.26 9.63 -0.18
CA ASP A 260 -17.97 9.21 -0.71
C ASP A 260 -16.90 10.22 -0.34
N ILE A 261 -15.69 9.70 -0.14
CA ILE A 261 -14.52 10.49 0.17
C ILE A 261 -13.98 11.01 -1.15
N THR A 262 -13.96 12.32 -1.29
CA THR A 262 -13.42 13.00 -2.47
C THR A 262 -12.14 13.73 -2.08
N PRO A 263 -11.37 14.27 -3.04
CA PRO A 263 -10.19 15.07 -2.72
C PRO A 263 -10.48 16.28 -1.85
N THR A 264 -11.73 16.77 -1.84
CA THR A 264 -12.14 17.90 -0.99
C THR A 264 -12.24 17.53 0.50
N SER A 265 -12.41 16.24 0.80
CA SER A 265 -12.41 15.70 2.17
C SER A 265 -10.99 15.61 2.75
N LEU A 266 -9.95 15.63 1.90
CA LEU A 266 -8.56 15.53 2.31
C LEU A 266 -8.05 16.85 2.90
N LYS A 267 -7.56 16.80 4.15
CA LYS A 267 -7.12 17.98 4.93
C LYS A 267 -5.62 18.02 5.20
N ALA A 268 -4.92 16.91 5.01
CA ALA A 268 -3.47 16.84 5.11
C ALA A 268 -2.93 15.62 4.37
N LEU A 269 -1.70 15.74 3.87
CA LEU A 269 -0.87 14.63 3.41
C LEU A 269 0.35 14.53 4.31
N ILE A 270 0.61 13.35 4.89
CA ILE A 270 1.82 13.03 5.66
C ILE A 270 2.70 12.13 4.78
N THR A 271 3.99 12.48 4.68
CA THR A 271 4.95 11.79 3.80
C THR A 271 6.38 11.87 4.36
N PRO A 272 7.31 10.97 3.98
CA PRO A 272 8.74 11.10 4.31
C PRO A 272 9.33 12.43 3.81
N TYR A 273 10.39 12.90 4.49
CA TYR A 273 10.97 14.23 4.29
C TYR A 273 11.49 14.52 2.88
N ASP A 274 12.12 13.54 2.27
CA ASP A 274 12.95 13.67 1.06
C ASP A 274 12.38 12.86 -0.13
N CYS A 275 11.05 12.73 -0.19
CA CYS A 275 10.33 12.07 -1.30
C CYS A 275 9.22 12.93 -1.92
N LEU A 276 9.41 14.26 -1.95
CA LEU A 276 8.36 15.23 -2.26
C LEU A 276 8.01 15.37 -3.76
N GLY A 277 8.66 14.61 -4.64
CA GLY A 277 8.41 14.64 -6.09
C GLY A 277 7.21 13.83 -6.58
N SER A 278 6.46 13.17 -5.68
CA SER A 278 5.37 12.26 -6.05
C SER A 278 4.08 12.99 -6.48
N ILE A 279 3.26 12.35 -7.32
CA ILE A 279 1.95 12.89 -7.76
C ILE A 279 1.08 13.34 -6.57
N PRO A 280 0.93 12.56 -5.48
CA PRO A 280 0.12 12.98 -4.33
C PRO A 280 0.61 14.29 -3.72
N VAL A 281 1.92 14.47 -3.58
CA VAL A 281 2.51 15.70 -3.03
C VAL A 281 2.26 16.89 -3.95
N LEU A 282 2.57 16.76 -5.24
CA LEU A 282 2.40 17.84 -6.20
C LEU A 282 0.92 18.27 -6.31
N LYS A 283 -0.01 17.31 -6.32
CA LYS A 283 -1.45 17.60 -6.36
C LYS A 283 -2.00 18.12 -5.04
N ALA A 284 -1.46 17.71 -3.90
CA ALA A 284 -1.82 18.30 -2.61
C ALA A 284 -1.47 19.80 -2.60
N ILE A 285 -0.25 20.13 -3.02
CA ILE A 285 0.24 21.51 -3.08
C ILE A 285 -0.60 22.35 -4.06
N GLU A 286 -0.86 21.85 -5.27
CA GLU A 286 -1.72 22.51 -6.26
C GLU A 286 -3.11 22.83 -5.68
N LYS A 287 -3.65 21.95 -4.83
CA LYS A 287 -4.97 22.09 -4.20
C LYS A 287 -4.94 22.81 -2.84
N ASN A 288 -3.80 23.36 -2.42
CA ASN A 288 -3.59 23.97 -1.10
C ASN A 288 -3.92 23.04 0.08
N ILE A 289 -3.66 21.74 -0.09
CA ILE A 289 -3.75 20.74 0.98
C ILE A 289 -2.39 20.73 1.69
N PRO A 290 -2.34 20.95 3.02
CA PRO A 290 -1.12 20.89 3.81
C PRO A 290 -0.34 19.59 3.58
N VAL A 291 0.93 19.71 3.19
CA VAL A 291 1.87 18.58 3.12
C VAL A 291 2.76 18.63 4.37
N ILE A 292 2.73 17.58 5.17
CA ILE A 292 3.51 17.40 6.39
C ILE A 292 4.64 16.42 6.09
N ALA A 293 5.86 16.93 5.97
CA ALA A 293 7.07 16.18 5.68
C ALA A 293 7.81 15.84 6.99
N VAL A 294 8.09 14.55 7.23
CA VAL A 294 8.62 14.06 8.52
C VAL A 294 10.12 13.81 8.44
N ARG A 295 10.94 14.66 9.07
CA ARG A 295 12.42 14.67 9.00
C ARG A 295 13.09 13.36 9.41
N ASP A 296 12.59 12.71 10.46
CA ASP A 296 13.15 11.44 10.93
C ASP A 296 12.86 10.27 9.96
N ASN A 297 11.93 10.46 9.01
CA ASN A 297 11.68 9.50 7.94
C ASN A 297 12.40 9.92 6.65
N GLN A 298 13.64 9.45 6.50
CA GLN A 298 14.49 9.71 5.34
C GLN A 298 14.44 8.56 4.33
N THR A 299 14.74 8.86 3.08
CA THR A 299 14.67 7.96 1.93
C THR A 299 15.92 8.14 1.07
N ILE A 300 16.10 7.29 0.05
CA ILE A 300 17.25 7.39 -0.86
C ILE A 300 17.09 8.45 -1.96
N LEU A 301 15.94 9.11 -2.06
CA LEU A 301 15.60 9.96 -3.20
C LEU A 301 16.18 11.39 -3.10
N ASP A 302 16.41 11.90 -1.89
CA ASP A 302 16.92 13.26 -1.62
C ASP A 302 16.10 14.39 -2.29
N ILE A 303 14.79 14.17 -2.47
CA ILE A 303 13.87 15.15 -3.06
C ILE A 303 13.15 15.90 -1.93
N THR A 304 13.83 16.91 -1.40
CA THR A 304 13.34 17.77 -0.31
C THR A 304 12.49 18.95 -0.82
N SER A 305 11.90 19.71 0.12
CA SER A 305 11.14 20.93 -0.21
C SER A 305 12.04 21.96 -0.88
N GLN A 306 13.28 22.11 -0.37
CA GLN A 306 14.32 22.97 -0.90
C GLN A 306 14.74 22.55 -2.31
N ALA A 307 14.86 21.25 -2.59
CA ALA A 307 15.21 20.77 -3.92
C ALA A 307 14.16 21.09 -5.00
N LEU A 308 12.92 21.41 -4.58
CA LEU A 308 11.79 21.70 -5.46
C LEU A 308 11.30 23.16 -5.39
N ASP A 309 11.96 24.03 -4.61
CA ASP A 309 11.52 25.40 -4.30
C ASP A 309 10.08 25.45 -3.70
N LEU A 310 9.80 24.56 -2.74
CA LEU A 310 8.49 24.35 -2.11
C LEU A 310 8.47 24.60 -0.59
N GLU A 311 9.49 25.23 -0.03
CA GLU A 311 9.65 25.44 1.42
C GLU A 311 8.44 26.15 2.06
N ASP A 312 7.87 27.13 1.37
CA ASP A 312 6.69 27.89 1.86
C ASP A 312 5.37 27.08 1.78
N LYS A 313 5.40 25.89 1.16
CA LYS A 313 4.21 25.06 0.90
C LYS A 313 4.24 23.73 1.65
N VAL A 314 5.36 23.41 2.28
CA VAL A 314 5.57 22.15 3.01
C VAL A 314 5.80 22.47 4.49
N ILE A 315 5.08 21.75 5.35
CA ILE A 315 5.26 21.81 6.80
C ILE A 315 6.23 20.71 7.18
N GLU A 316 7.42 21.10 7.62
CA GLU A 316 8.42 20.13 8.08
C GLU A 316 8.27 19.93 9.58
N VAL A 317 8.12 18.67 9.98
CA VAL A 317 8.07 18.24 11.39
C VAL A 317 9.17 17.24 11.65
N THR A 318 9.58 17.11 12.91
CA THR A 318 10.68 16.23 13.30
C THR A 318 10.28 14.77 13.15
N ASN A 319 9.15 14.37 13.72
CA ASN A 319 8.72 12.98 13.83
C ASN A 319 7.19 12.84 13.76
N TYR A 320 6.71 11.60 13.76
CA TYR A 320 5.27 11.30 13.67
C TYR A 320 4.45 11.74 14.90
N PHE A 321 5.07 11.96 16.08
CA PHE A 321 4.34 12.55 17.21
C PHE A 321 4.02 14.02 16.95
N GLU A 322 4.97 14.76 16.39
CA GLU A 322 4.76 16.14 15.98
C GLU A 322 3.77 16.23 14.81
N ALA A 323 3.87 15.33 13.82
CA ALA A 323 2.87 15.21 12.74
C ALA A 323 1.46 14.98 13.29
N ALA A 324 1.31 14.09 14.29
CA ALA A 324 0.04 13.82 14.95
C ALA A 324 -0.48 15.06 15.70
N GLY A 325 0.38 15.76 16.45
CA GLY A 325 0.02 17.00 17.13
C GLY A 325 -0.44 18.09 16.16
N TYR A 326 0.27 18.26 15.04
CA TYR A 326 -0.08 19.20 13.99
C TYR A 326 -1.45 18.86 13.39
N LEU A 327 -1.67 17.60 13.03
CA LEU A 327 -2.93 17.15 12.45
C LEU A 327 -4.11 17.31 13.41
N LEU A 328 -3.90 17.02 14.69
CA LEU A 328 -4.91 17.22 15.72
C LEU A 328 -5.27 18.71 15.88
N ALA A 329 -4.28 19.59 15.91
CA ALA A 329 -4.52 21.02 15.97
C ALA A 329 -5.26 21.55 14.73
N LEU A 330 -4.92 21.05 13.52
CA LEU A 330 -5.69 21.35 12.30
C LEU A 330 -7.16 20.92 12.44
N LYS A 331 -7.39 19.69 12.92
CA LYS A 331 -8.74 19.13 13.09
C LYS A 331 -9.59 19.95 14.06
N GLU A 332 -8.99 20.39 15.16
CA GLU A 332 -9.67 21.18 16.21
C GLU A 332 -9.68 22.69 15.93
N GLY A 333 -9.11 23.14 14.80
CA GLY A 333 -9.06 24.56 14.43
C GLY A 333 -8.12 25.41 15.30
N ILE A 334 -7.13 24.78 15.94
CA ILE A 334 -6.14 25.45 16.78
C ILE A 334 -5.01 26.02 15.92
N SER A 335 -4.73 27.32 16.08
CA SER A 335 -3.61 27.96 15.39
C SER A 335 -2.27 27.42 15.90
N ILE A 336 -1.52 26.75 15.03
CA ILE A 336 -0.20 26.19 15.35
C ILE A 336 0.77 27.27 15.89
N LYS A 337 0.71 28.48 15.32
CA LYS A 337 1.53 29.63 15.75
C LYS A 337 1.27 30.08 17.20
N SER A 338 0.15 29.66 17.79
CA SER A 338 -0.17 29.98 19.19
C SER A 338 0.46 29.02 20.21
N ILE A 339 0.91 27.85 19.74
CA ILE A 339 1.44 26.76 20.58
C ILE A 339 2.90 26.41 20.28
N ILE A 340 3.47 26.95 19.20
CA ILE A 340 4.90 26.91 18.90
C ILE A 340 5.48 28.29 19.23
N ARG A 341 6.54 28.34 20.04
CA ARG A 341 7.28 29.55 20.41
C ARG A 341 8.74 29.41 20.04
#